data_AF-A0A256XIL1-F1
#
_entry.id   AF-A0A256XIL1-F1
#
_cell.length_a   1.000
_cell.length_b   1.000
_cell.length_c   1.000
_cell.angle_alpha   90.00
_cell.angle_beta   90.00
_cell.angle_gamma   90.00
#
_symmetry.space_group_name_H-M   'P 1'
#
loop_
_entity.id
_entity.type
_entity.pdbx_description
1 polymer ?
#
loop_
_entity_poly.entity_id
_entity_poly.type
_entity_poly.pdbx_seq_one_letter_code
_entity_poly.pdbx_strand_id
1 'polypeptide(L)'
;MKKTFLSFVLIAFLIFSSFHSCANSDSFSITQASIESSTDTGDSLEWADGTFECIIYDSSGMQIGGISGYLTQGRNPTVGSFQGSYTNIDGVLQGTIHGFYKGDKLVGFLKGADSFTSMFLGKITGNSTHFSAEIKSTSLGDIYVYGVHSDSFLPMLTGEYDVGIVSYHLVDSNRLELFTDQPDDYREMMLQIWYPAAKGTSTERTSYMDTITFEWLFNRSPVPLITIPDNAYEFVRPYSMNAPFADTSERFPVIVFSHGYDGVYQIYTSLIEDIVSHGFIVASINHPYIAGITVFPDGRTTFVEPINGNISIESVVSDVTFVLDWLESINQTDEILAGTMDLNHIGMYGHSFGGAATAICCYQ
;
A
#
# COMPACT_ATOMS: atom_id res chain seq x y z
N MET A 1 -56.17 11.53 22.72
CA MET A 1 -55.72 10.18 22.28
C MET A 1 -54.24 10.29 21.94
N LYS A 2 -53.32 10.22 22.93
CA LYS A 2 -52.66 9.04 23.52
C LYS A 2 -51.96 8.11 22.51
N LYS A 3 -50.61 8.16 22.57
CA LYS A 3 -49.59 7.08 22.56
C LYS A 3 -49.48 6.27 21.25
N THR A 4 -48.31 5.85 20.77
CA THR A 4 -47.20 5.06 21.39
C THR A 4 -46.12 4.98 20.29
N PHE A 5 -44.81 5.15 20.46
CA PHE A 5 -43.84 4.34 21.21
C PHE A 5 -42.54 5.15 21.34
N LEU A 6 -42.23 5.57 22.56
CA LEU A 6 -40.91 6.01 23.01
C LEU A 6 -40.69 5.30 24.34
N SER A 7 -39.46 4.80 24.55
CA SER A 7 -38.90 4.13 25.75
C SER A 7 -38.60 2.66 25.53
N PHE A 8 -37.31 2.30 25.47
CA PHE A 8 -36.56 1.78 26.62
C PHE A 8 -35.15 1.37 26.15
N VAL A 9 -34.15 2.24 26.31
CA VAL A 9 -32.76 1.82 26.51
C VAL A 9 -32.16 2.78 27.52
N LEU A 10 -32.31 2.44 28.80
CA LEU A 10 -31.53 3.00 29.89
C LEU A 10 -31.30 1.87 30.90
N ILE A 11 -30.09 1.85 31.48
CA ILE A 11 -29.57 0.96 32.54
C ILE A 11 -28.92 -0.32 31.95
N ALA A 12 -27.63 -0.63 32.14
CA ALA A 12 -26.71 -0.28 33.23
C ALA A 12 -25.28 0.04 32.71
N PHE A 13 -24.71 1.14 33.23
CA PHE A 13 -23.27 1.37 33.30
C PHE A 13 -22.77 0.80 34.63
N LEU A 14 -21.85 -0.17 34.59
CA LEU A 14 -21.04 -0.54 35.75
C LEU A 14 -19.58 -0.73 35.31
N ILE A 15 -18.76 0.21 35.76
CA ILE A 15 -17.34 0.18 36.13
C ILE A 15 -16.56 -1.09 35.72
N PHE A 16 -15.63 -0.95 34.77
CA PHE A 16 -14.57 -1.91 34.51
C PHE A 16 -13.31 -1.54 35.32
N SER A 17 -12.81 -2.49 36.09
CA SER A 17 -11.47 -2.47 36.66
C SER A 17 -10.75 -3.77 36.34
N SER A 18 -9.46 -3.62 36.01
CA SER A 18 -8.36 -4.61 35.98
C SER A 18 -8.02 -5.27 34.64
N PHE A 19 -6.79 -4.98 34.24
CA PHE A 19 -5.95 -5.52 33.17
C PHE A 19 -5.76 -7.05 33.21
N HIS A 20 -5.48 -7.64 32.05
CA HIS A 20 -4.38 -8.61 31.86
C HIS A 20 -3.71 -8.33 30.50
N SER A 21 -2.41 -8.03 30.55
CA SER A 21 -1.51 -7.95 29.39
C SER A 21 -0.78 -9.28 29.30
N CYS A 22 -0.92 -9.97 28.17
CA CYS A 22 0.00 -11.04 27.78
C CYS A 22 0.32 -10.86 26.30
N ALA A 23 1.29 -9.98 26.03
CA ALA A 23 2.07 -10.05 24.81
C ALA A 23 3.10 -11.17 24.98
N ASN A 24 3.02 -12.20 24.15
CA ASN A 24 4.20 -12.99 23.77
C ASN A 24 3.98 -13.47 22.33
N SER A 25 4.78 -12.88 21.45
CA SER A 25 5.00 -13.25 20.07
C SER A 25 5.83 -14.54 20.02
N ASP A 26 5.27 -15.61 19.45
CA ASP A 26 6.07 -16.67 18.85
C ASP A 26 5.55 -16.92 17.44
N SER A 27 6.48 -16.85 16.49
CA SER A 27 6.32 -17.02 15.05
C SER A 27 5.69 -18.36 14.70
N PHE A 28 4.55 -18.36 13.97
CA PHE A 28 4.01 -19.56 13.36
C PHE A 28 3.45 -19.31 11.96
N SER A 29 3.92 -20.13 11.02
CA SER A 29 3.50 -20.18 9.63
C SER A 29 2.16 -20.90 9.51
N ILE A 30 1.10 -20.17 9.16
CA ILE A 30 -0.16 -20.75 8.73
C ILE A 30 -0.01 -21.12 7.26
N THR A 31 -0.08 -22.41 6.96
CA THR A 31 -0.20 -22.92 5.60
C THR A 31 -1.43 -22.29 4.95
N GLN A 32 -1.19 -21.57 3.85
CA GLN A 32 -2.15 -20.91 2.98
C GLN A 32 -3.25 -21.91 2.56
N ALA A 33 -4.35 -21.96 3.32
CA ALA A 33 -5.54 -22.66 2.90
C ALA A 33 -6.18 -21.80 1.81
N SER A 34 -6.16 -22.32 0.59
CA SER A 34 -6.78 -21.76 -0.61
C SER A 34 -8.15 -21.18 -0.29
N ILE A 35 -8.26 -19.85 -0.42
CA ILE A 35 -9.53 -19.12 -0.39
C ILE A 35 -10.29 -19.49 -1.65
N GLU A 36 -11.04 -20.59 -1.61
CA GLU A 36 -12.02 -20.88 -2.66
C GLU A 36 -13.20 -19.91 -2.50
N SER A 37 -13.32 -19.03 -3.49
CA SER A 37 -14.41 -18.08 -3.66
C SER A 37 -15.76 -18.80 -3.63
N SER A 38 -16.60 -18.49 -2.64
CA SER A 38 -18.00 -18.89 -2.67
C SER A 38 -18.93 -17.69 -2.45
N THR A 39 -19.51 -17.29 -3.58
CA THR A 39 -20.85 -16.72 -3.79
C THR A 39 -21.20 -15.36 -3.17
N ASP A 40 -21.16 -14.35 -4.04
CA ASP A 40 -22.24 -13.40 -4.36
C ASP A 40 -22.87 -12.61 -3.19
N THR A 41 -22.17 -11.54 -2.82
CA THR A 41 -22.81 -10.27 -2.46
C THR A 41 -22.19 -9.20 -3.35
N GLY A 42 -22.96 -8.65 -4.30
CA GLY A 42 -22.54 -7.74 -5.36
C GLY A 42 -21.92 -6.38 -4.96
N ASP A 43 -21.35 -6.26 -3.76
CA ASP A 43 -20.39 -5.21 -3.40
C ASP A 43 -18.99 -5.85 -3.35
N SER A 44 -18.50 -6.19 -4.54
CA SER A 44 -17.07 -6.24 -4.92
C SER A 44 -16.02 -6.27 -3.80
N LEU A 45 -15.44 -7.46 -3.63
CA LEU A 45 -14.12 -7.67 -3.03
C LEU A 45 -12.99 -6.83 -3.68
N GLU A 46 -13.22 -6.26 -4.87
CA GLU A 46 -12.24 -5.51 -5.66
C GLU A 46 -11.75 -4.20 -5.01
N TRP A 47 -12.44 -3.67 -3.99
CA TRP A 47 -12.09 -2.41 -3.31
C TRP A 47 -12.03 -2.52 -1.79
N ALA A 48 -11.70 -3.71 -1.26
CA ALA A 48 -11.34 -3.81 0.15
C ALA A 48 -10.08 -2.97 0.42
N ASP A 49 -10.11 -2.13 1.45
CA ASP A 49 -8.94 -1.36 1.88
C ASP A 49 -7.89 -2.27 2.53
N GLY A 50 -8.25 -3.50 2.92
CA GLY A 50 -7.28 -4.43 3.45
C GLY A 50 -7.82 -5.84 3.68
N THR A 51 -6.93 -6.77 4.00
CA THR A 51 -7.27 -8.05 4.62
C THR A 51 -6.96 -8.03 6.11
N PHE A 52 -7.58 -8.95 6.84
CA PHE A 52 -7.17 -9.28 8.19
C PHE A 52 -7.13 -10.79 8.41
N GLU A 53 -6.23 -11.21 9.29
CA GLU A 53 -6.19 -12.55 9.84
C GLU A 53 -6.13 -12.48 11.34
N CYS A 54 -6.90 -13.34 11.99
CA CYS A 54 -7.21 -13.27 13.39
C CYS A 54 -7.18 -14.64 14.05
N ILE A 55 -6.73 -14.67 15.30
CA ILE A 55 -6.87 -15.84 16.18
C ILE A 55 -8.01 -15.59 17.15
N ILE A 56 -8.88 -16.59 17.32
CA ILE A 56 -9.99 -16.57 18.27
C ILE A 56 -9.56 -17.26 19.56
N TYR A 57 -9.69 -16.57 20.68
CA TYR A 57 -9.53 -17.14 22.01
C TYR A 57 -10.85 -17.11 22.77
N ASP A 58 -11.08 -18.14 23.59
CA ASP A 58 -12.17 -18.14 24.57
C ASP A 58 -11.81 -17.32 25.83
N SER A 59 -12.74 -17.23 26.78
CA SER A 59 -12.54 -16.50 28.03
C SER A 59 -11.49 -17.11 28.97
N SER A 60 -11.03 -18.33 28.70
CA SER A 60 -9.92 -18.96 29.42
C SER A 60 -8.55 -18.69 28.78
N GLY A 61 -8.53 -18.04 27.61
CA GLY A 61 -7.33 -17.79 26.82
C GLY A 61 -6.90 -18.98 25.97
N MET A 62 -7.77 -19.98 25.77
CA MET A 62 -7.51 -21.09 24.86
C MET A 62 -7.85 -20.69 23.44
N GLN A 63 -6.96 -20.94 22.49
CA GLN A 63 -7.26 -20.77 21.07
C GLN A 63 -8.37 -21.76 20.67
N ILE A 64 -9.41 -21.26 20.00
CA ILE A 64 -10.56 -22.05 19.57
C ILE A 64 -10.82 -21.99 18.06
N GLY A 65 -10.10 -21.13 17.33
CA GLY A 65 -10.26 -21.00 15.90
C GLY A 65 -9.56 -19.78 15.31
N GLY A 66 -9.90 -19.46 14.07
CA GLY A 66 -9.40 -18.30 13.35
C GLY A 66 -10.52 -17.52 12.66
N ILE A 67 -10.27 -16.25 12.36
CA ILE A 67 -11.11 -15.43 11.48
C ILE A 67 -10.20 -14.85 10.41
N SER A 68 -10.63 -14.87 9.16
CA SER A 68 -9.95 -14.13 8.09
C SER A 68 -10.96 -13.44 7.21
N GLY A 69 -10.57 -12.32 6.62
CA GLY A 69 -11.49 -11.54 5.81
C GLY A 69 -10.90 -10.25 5.30
N TYR A 70 -11.81 -9.33 4.98
CA TYR A 70 -11.56 -8.06 4.33
C TYR A 70 -12.07 -6.91 5.20
N LEU A 71 -11.34 -5.81 5.16
CA LEU A 71 -11.66 -4.55 5.82
C LEU A 71 -11.93 -3.47 4.77
N THR A 72 -12.91 -2.62 5.04
CA THR A 72 -13.23 -1.44 4.25
C THR A 72 -13.40 -0.27 5.20
N GLN A 73 -12.42 0.62 5.28
CA GLN A 73 -12.41 1.81 6.12
C GLN A 73 -12.82 3.08 5.33
N GLY A 74 -12.71 3.05 4.00
CA GLY A 74 -12.63 4.26 3.20
C GLY A 74 -11.60 5.23 3.79
N ARG A 75 -11.80 6.54 3.61
CA ARG A 75 -10.83 7.59 4.03
C ARG A 75 -10.78 7.86 5.55
N ASN A 76 -11.28 6.96 6.39
CA ASN A 76 -11.38 7.19 7.83
C ASN A 76 -10.89 5.96 8.64
N PRO A 77 -9.70 6.01 9.26
CA PRO A 77 -9.16 4.85 10.00
C PRO A 77 -10.00 4.49 11.25
N THR A 78 -10.91 5.38 11.68
CA THR A 78 -11.76 5.16 12.84
C THR A 78 -13.16 4.66 12.49
N VAL A 79 -13.50 4.48 11.20
CA VAL A 79 -14.81 3.99 10.78
C VAL A 79 -14.62 2.99 9.65
N GLY A 80 -15.14 1.78 9.79
CA GLY A 80 -15.07 0.81 8.70
C GLY A 80 -16.07 -0.32 8.84
N SER A 81 -16.22 -1.09 7.77
CA SER A 81 -16.91 -2.37 7.72
C SER A 81 -15.92 -3.50 7.51
N PHE A 82 -16.27 -4.69 7.97
CA PHE A 82 -15.48 -5.89 7.73
C PHE A 82 -16.40 -7.05 7.35
N GLN A 83 -15.87 -7.96 6.56
CA GLN A 83 -16.53 -9.21 6.20
C GLN A 83 -15.51 -10.32 6.10
N GLY A 84 -15.87 -11.54 6.47
CA GLY A 84 -14.93 -12.66 6.48
C GLY A 84 -15.58 -13.99 6.81
N SER A 85 -14.72 -14.95 7.06
CA SER A 85 -15.06 -16.32 7.46
C SER A 85 -14.38 -16.67 8.78
N TYR A 86 -14.99 -17.55 9.55
CA TYR A 86 -14.38 -18.06 10.78
C TYR A 86 -14.35 -19.59 10.79
N THR A 87 -13.28 -20.13 11.36
CA THR A 87 -12.95 -21.56 11.41
C THR A 87 -12.84 -22.02 12.85
N ASN A 88 -12.90 -23.34 13.07
CA ASN A 88 -12.49 -23.94 14.35
C ASN A 88 -10.96 -24.12 14.39
N ILE A 89 -10.44 -24.65 15.50
CA ILE A 89 -9.00 -24.91 15.67
C ILE A 89 -8.40 -25.85 14.60
N ASP A 90 -9.21 -26.74 14.04
CA ASP A 90 -8.80 -27.66 12.97
C ASP A 90 -8.85 -27.01 11.57
N GLY A 91 -9.17 -25.72 11.48
CA GLY A 91 -9.29 -24.99 10.21
C GLY A 91 -10.61 -25.26 9.46
N VAL A 92 -11.55 -25.99 10.05
CA VAL A 92 -12.84 -26.28 9.43
C VAL A 92 -13.73 -25.04 9.49
N LEU A 93 -14.18 -24.58 8.32
CA LEU A 93 -15.11 -23.46 8.16
C LEU A 93 -16.37 -23.66 9.01
N GLN A 94 -16.65 -22.70 9.89
CA GLN A 94 -17.82 -22.69 10.76
C GLN A 94 -18.91 -21.73 10.27
N GLY A 95 -18.53 -20.69 9.52
CA GLY A 95 -19.47 -19.70 9.02
C GLY A 95 -18.82 -18.41 8.56
N THR A 96 -19.64 -17.38 8.39
CA THR A 96 -19.21 -16.04 7.99
C THR A 96 -19.43 -15.02 9.10
N ILE A 97 -18.64 -13.95 9.06
CA ILE A 97 -18.73 -12.81 9.96
C ILE A 97 -18.83 -11.54 9.14
N HIS A 98 -19.68 -10.60 9.54
CA HIS A 98 -19.71 -9.27 8.96
C HIS A 98 -20.08 -8.23 10.01
N GLY A 99 -19.58 -7.02 9.88
CA GLY A 99 -19.86 -5.97 10.84
C GLY A 99 -19.31 -4.62 10.44
N PHE A 100 -19.45 -3.67 11.35
CA PHE A 100 -18.86 -2.35 11.24
C PHE A 100 -18.34 -1.87 12.59
N TYR A 101 -17.40 -0.95 12.55
CA TYR A 101 -16.86 -0.30 13.73
C TYR A 101 -16.81 1.22 13.54
N LYS A 102 -16.89 1.93 14.68
CA LYS A 102 -16.75 3.38 14.76
C LYS A 102 -16.08 3.75 16.08
N GLY A 103 -14.90 4.36 15.97
CA GLY A 103 -14.00 4.55 17.10
C GLY A 103 -13.60 3.20 17.68
N ASP A 104 -13.76 3.06 19.00
CA ASP A 104 -13.46 1.82 19.72
C ASP A 104 -14.62 0.82 19.73
N LYS A 105 -15.75 1.11 19.08
CA LYS A 105 -16.97 0.28 19.15
C LYS A 105 -17.14 -0.55 17.89
N LEU A 106 -17.48 -1.82 18.05
CA LEU A 106 -17.69 -2.78 16.98
C LEU A 106 -19.03 -3.50 17.16
N VAL A 107 -19.75 -3.72 16.07
CA VAL A 107 -21.03 -4.45 16.03
C VAL A 107 -21.12 -5.24 14.74
N GLY A 108 -21.74 -6.40 14.78
CA GLY A 108 -21.92 -7.22 13.59
C GLY A 108 -22.69 -8.48 13.86
N PHE A 109 -22.61 -9.39 12.90
CA PHE A 109 -23.31 -10.67 12.92
C PHE A 109 -22.36 -11.80 12.54
N LEU A 110 -22.52 -12.92 13.24
CA LEU A 110 -21.97 -14.21 12.89
C LEU A 110 -23.09 -15.04 12.28
N LYS A 111 -22.80 -15.70 11.15
CA LYS A 111 -23.71 -16.63 10.49
C LYS A 111 -23.05 -18.00 10.42
N GLY A 112 -23.57 -18.96 11.18
CA GLY A 112 -23.12 -20.34 11.18
C GLY A 112 -23.50 -21.09 9.90
N ALA A 113 -22.80 -22.19 9.62
CA ALA A 113 -23.07 -23.09 8.50
C ALA A 113 -24.49 -23.70 8.52
N ASP A 114 -25.10 -23.79 9.69
CA ASP A 114 -26.48 -24.21 9.93
C ASP A 114 -27.52 -23.08 9.71
N SER A 115 -27.09 -21.95 9.15
CA SER A 115 -27.88 -20.72 8.95
C SER A 115 -28.32 -20.03 10.25
N PHE A 116 -27.75 -20.39 11.40
CA PHE A 116 -27.95 -19.64 12.64
C PHE A 116 -27.24 -18.28 12.57
N THR A 117 -27.96 -17.20 12.85
CA THR A 117 -27.39 -15.84 12.88
C THR A 117 -27.43 -15.27 14.29
N SER A 118 -26.29 -14.82 14.80
CA SER A 118 -26.17 -14.13 16.09
C SER A 118 -25.51 -12.77 15.93
N MET A 119 -26.11 -11.75 16.55
CA MET A 119 -25.49 -10.43 16.69
C MET A 119 -24.40 -10.48 17.77
N PHE A 120 -23.33 -9.73 17.55
CA PHE A 120 -22.32 -9.45 18.57
C PHE A 120 -22.10 -7.95 18.74
N LEU A 121 -21.60 -7.60 19.92
CA LEU A 121 -21.12 -6.27 20.27
C LEU A 121 -19.70 -6.41 20.77
N GLY A 122 -18.85 -5.46 20.47
CA GLY A 122 -17.47 -5.51 20.90
C GLY A 122 -16.79 -4.18 20.97
N LYS A 123 -15.54 -4.24 21.42
CA LYS A 123 -14.59 -3.13 21.34
C LYS A 123 -13.42 -3.53 20.48
N ILE A 124 -12.96 -2.62 19.64
CA ILE A 124 -11.76 -2.78 18.82
C ILE A 124 -10.72 -1.75 19.23
N THR A 125 -9.46 -2.15 19.28
CA THR A 125 -8.33 -1.26 19.56
C THR A 125 -7.14 -1.76 18.74
N GLY A 126 -6.47 -0.86 18.04
CA GLY A 126 -5.39 -1.22 17.15
C GLY A 126 -4.59 -0.02 16.69
N ASN A 127 -3.56 -0.31 15.90
CA ASN A 127 -2.77 0.67 15.17
C ASN A 127 -2.94 0.40 13.67
N SER A 128 -1.94 0.79 12.87
CA SER A 128 -1.94 0.65 11.42
C SER A 128 -1.86 -0.79 10.91
N THR A 129 -1.31 -1.72 11.69
CA THR A 129 -1.01 -3.08 11.22
C THR A 129 -1.55 -4.18 12.13
N HIS A 130 -1.92 -3.85 13.36
CA HIS A 130 -2.39 -4.79 14.37
C HIS A 130 -3.64 -4.26 15.05
N PHE A 131 -4.59 -5.15 15.33
CA PHE A 131 -5.72 -4.84 16.19
C PHE A 131 -6.02 -5.99 17.13
N SER A 132 -6.75 -5.63 18.18
CA SER A 132 -7.40 -6.55 19.09
C SER A 132 -8.87 -6.18 19.18
N ALA A 133 -9.73 -7.19 19.31
CA ALA A 133 -11.13 -6.96 19.57
C ALA A 133 -11.65 -7.90 20.66
N GLU A 134 -12.43 -7.35 21.58
CA GLU A 134 -13.21 -8.11 22.55
C GLU A 134 -14.65 -8.14 22.06
N ILE A 135 -15.15 -9.34 21.76
CA ILE A 135 -16.46 -9.57 21.14
C ILE A 135 -17.34 -10.33 22.13
N LYS A 136 -18.51 -9.79 22.44
CA LYS A 136 -19.57 -10.46 23.21
C LYS A 136 -20.64 -10.96 22.26
N SER A 137 -20.76 -12.27 22.16
CA SER A 137 -21.81 -12.94 21.40
C SER A 137 -22.71 -13.76 22.33
N THR A 138 -24.02 -13.72 22.10
CA THR A 138 -24.96 -14.56 22.86
C THR A 138 -24.85 -16.05 22.54
N SER A 139 -24.27 -16.40 21.39
CA SER A 139 -24.12 -17.77 20.92
C SER A 139 -22.74 -18.37 21.19
N LEU A 140 -21.69 -17.54 21.12
CA LEU A 140 -20.30 -17.99 21.25
C LEU A 140 -19.63 -17.54 22.55
N GLY A 141 -20.31 -16.73 23.37
CA GLY A 141 -19.73 -16.18 24.59
C GLY A 141 -18.78 -15.01 24.34
N ASP A 142 -17.87 -14.80 25.29
CA ASP A 142 -16.82 -13.79 25.19
C ASP A 142 -15.67 -14.34 24.34
N ILE A 143 -15.37 -13.64 23.25
CA ILE A 143 -14.33 -13.96 22.29
C ILE A 143 -13.30 -12.85 22.30
N TYR A 144 -12.02 -13.23 22.34
CA TYR A 144 -10.91 -12.32 22.12
C TYR A 144 -10.30 -12.58 20.76
N VAL A 145 -10.15 -11.51 19.99
CA VAL A 145 -9.57 -11.52 18.67
C VAL A 145 -8.28 -10.73 18.72
N TYR A 146 -7.21 -11.30 18.17
CA TYR A 146 -5.98 -10.60 17.86
C TYR A 146 -5.70 -10.82 16.39
N GLY A 147 -5.44 -9.74 15.67
CA GLY A 147 -5.22 -9.84 14.25
C GLY A 147 -4.21 -8.83 13.73
N VAL A 148 -3.65 -9.19 12.59
CA VAL A 148 -2.92 -8.28 11.72
C VAL A 148 -3.84 -7.86 10.60
N HIS A 149 -3.72 -6.61 10.17
CA HIS A 149 -4.42 -6.12 9.00
C HIS A 149 -3.49 -5.31 8.11
N SER A 150 -3.78 -5.33 6.82
CA SER A 150 -3.02 -4.64 5.79
C SER A 150 -3.92 -3.59 5.17
N ASP A 151 -4.09 -2.43 5.82
CA ASP A 151 -4.86 -1.35 5.20
C ASP A 151 -3.98 -0.58 4.22
N SER A 152 -4.33 -0.65 2.95
CA SER A 152 -3.85 0.21 1.89
C SER A 152 -5.02 0.70 1.04
N PHE A 153 -5.07 1.99 0.78
CA PHE A 153 -5.94 2.57 -0.26
C PHE A 153 -5.50 2.19 -1.68
N LEU A 154 -4.41 1.42 -1.80
CA LEU A 154 -3.98 0.84 -3.06
C LEU A 154 -4.58 -0.57 -3.21
N PRO A 155 -5.02 -0.94 -4.43
CA PRO A 155 -5.47 -2.30 -4.73
C PRO A 155 -4.45 -3.34 -4.29
N MET A 156 -4.92 -4.53 -3.91
CA MET A 156 -4.03 -5.65 -3.60
C MET A 156 -3.15 -5.98 -4.81
N LEU A 157 -1.90 -6.33 -4.53
CA LEU A 157 -1.00 -6.89 -5.53
C LEU A 157 -1.56 -8.23 -6.02
N THR A 158 -1.48 -8.48 -7.32
CA THR A 158 -2.05 -9.67 -7.94
C THR A 158 -1.01 -10.69 -8.40
N GLY A 159 0.28 -10.34 -8.31
CA GLY A 159 1.39 -11.21 -8.68
C GLY A 159 1.97 -12.06 -7.53
N GLU A 160 3.05 -12.76 -7.84
CA GLU A 160 3.71 -13.74 -6.98
C GLU A 160 4.86 -13.17 -6.13
N TYR A 161 5.24 -11.92 -6.29
CA TYR A 161 6.35 -11.32 -5.56
C TYR A 161 5.85 -10.24 -4.59
N ASP A 162 6.45 -10.20 -3.39
CA ASP A 162 6.42 -8.97 -2.59
C ASP A 162 7.24 -7.90 -3.30
N VAL A 163 7.12 -6.64 -2.89
CA VAL A 163 7.76 -5.52 -3.60
C VAL A 163 8.84 -4.88 -2.72
N GLY A 164 10.06 -4.86 -3.23
CA GLY A 164 11.17 -4.09 -2.69
C GLY A 164 11.27 -2.73 -3.36
N ILE A 165 11.85 -1.74 -2.68
CA ILE A 165 12.09 -0.40 -3.22
C ILE A 165 13.43 0.18 -2.77
N VAL A 166 14.11 0.87 -3.69
CA VAL A 166 15.30 1.68 -3.43
C VAL A 166 15.22 3.00 -4.21
N SER A 167 15.86 4.05 -3.70
CA SER A 167 15.90 5.37 -4.33
C SER A 167 17.34 5.85 -4.48
N TYR A 168 17.64 6.47 -5.60
CA TYR A 168 18.95 7.03 -5.93
C TYR A 168 18.81 8.50 -6.35
N HIS A 169 19.81 9.29 -6.01
CA HIS A 169 20.04 10.62 -6.57
C HIS A 169 21.19 10.50 -7.58
N LEU A 170 20.89 10.77 -8.84
CA LEU A 170 21.83 10.63 -9.93
C LEU A 170 22.26 11.99 -10.45
N VAL A 171 23.52 12.10 -10.86
CA VAL A 171 24.09 13.30 -11.48
C VAL A 171 24.80 12.90 -12.78
N ASP A 172 24.30 13.40 -13.91
CA ASP A 172 24.91 13.27 -15.23
C ASP A 172 26.00 14.35 -15.38
N SER A 173 27.21 14.01 -14.95
CA SER A 173 28.36 14.93 -14.98
C SER A 173 28.82 15.30 -16.40
N ASN A 174 28.22 14.73 -17.45
CA ASN A 174 28.54 15.04 -18.84
C ASN A 174 27.52 15.97 -19.50
N ARG A 175 26.40 16.28 -18.82
CA ARG A 175 25.34 17.12 -19.36
C ARG A 175 25.04 18.29 -18.44
N LEU A 176 25.07 19.50 -19.01
CA LEU A 176 24.65 20.71 -18.31
C LEU A 176 23.13 20.76 -18.16
N GLU A 177 22.67 21.39 -17.09
CA GLU A 177 21.27 21.71 -16.89
C GLU A 177 20.86 22.86 -17.83
N LEU A 178 19.76 22.67 -18.56
CA LEU A 178 19.26 23.59 -19.59
C LEU A 178 18.11 24.47 -19.09
N PHE A 179 17.55 24.16 -17.92
CA PHE A 179 16.45 24.89 -17.30
C PHE A 179 16.92 25.92 -16.26
N THR A 180 18.22 26.04 -16.01
CA THR A 180 18.80 27.05 -15.12
C THR A 180 19.80 27.93 -15.87
N ASP A 181 20.02 29.14 -15.35
CA ASP A 181 21.03 30.07 -15.89
C ASP A 181 22.44 29.82 -15.30
N GLN A 182 22.63 28.75 -14.52
CA GLN A 182 23.88 28.47 -13.83
C GLN A 182 24.83 27.69 -14.75
N PRO A 183 25.99 28.24 -15.13
CA PRO A 183 26.86 27.66 -16.17
C PRO A 183 27.58 26.38 -15.73
N ASP A 184 27.66 26.13 -14.43
CA ASP A 184 28.31 24.95 -13.83
C ASP A 184 27.28 23.99 -13.18
N ASP A 185 26.02 24.10 -13.59
CA ASP A 185 24.94 23.23 -13.14
C ASP A 185 24.82 22.02 -14.07
N TYR A 186 24.86 20.83 -13.47
CA TYR A 186 24.81 19.57 -14.20
C TYR A 186 23.47 18.91 -13.98
N ARG A 187 23.00 18.20 -15.01
CA ARG A 187 21.71 17.53 -14.93
C ARG A 187 21.75 16.48 -13.81
N GLU A 188 20.85 16.63 -12.87
CA GLU A 188 20.59 15.65 -11.82
C GLU A 188 19.15 15.15 -11.88
N MET A 189 18.86 14.03 -11.24
CA MET A 189 17.52 13.43 -11.21
C MET A 189 17.36 12.49 -10.01
N MET A 190 16.12 12.28 -9.60
CA MET A 190 15.78 11.22 -8.65
C MET A 190 15.31 9.99 -9.42
N LEU A 191 15.82 8.83 -9.04
CA LEU A 191 15.42 7.53 -9.58
C LEU A 191 14.86 6.67 -8.45
N GLN A 192 13.67 6.12 -8.64
CA GLN A 192 13.09 5.14 -7.72
C GLN A 192 12.95 3.80 -8.44
N ILE A 193 13.53 2.75 -7.86
CA ILE A 193 13.50 1.40 -8.43
C ILE A 193 12.68 0.50 -7.50
N TRP A 194 11.65 -0.13 -8.08
CA TRP A 194 10.92 -1.21 -7.44
C TRP A 194 11.35 -2.53 -8.06
N TYR A 195 11.48 -3.56 -7.22
CA TYR A 195 11.99 -4.86 -7.62
C TYR A 195 11.28 -6.02 -6.88
N PRO A 196 11.28 -7.23 -7.45
CA PRO A 196 10.73 -8.41 -6.79
C PRO A 196 11.47 -8.72 -5.48
N ALA A 197 10.74 -8.75 -4.36
CA ALA A 197 11.26 -9.07 -3.04
C ALA A 197 10.78 -10.45 -2.57
N ALA A 198 11.48 -11.01 -1.58
CA ALA A 198 11.13 -12.30 -0.99
C ALA A 198 9.78 -12.24 -0.26
N LYS A 199 8.90 -13.22 -0.51
CA LYS A 199 7.59 -13.33 0.17
C LYS A 199 7.74 -13.42 1.69
N GLY A 200 6.83 -12.78 2.39
CA GLY A 200 6.74 -12.86 3.86
C GLY A 200 7.79 -11.99 4.56
N THR A 201 8.38 -11.03 3.83
CA THR A 201 9.26 -10.04 4.45
C THR A 201 8.43 -9.14 5.36
N SER A 202 8.75 -9.15 6.66
CA SER A 202 8.03 -8.39 7.69
C SER A 202 8.71 -7.04 8.00
N THR A 203 9.16 -6.32 6.98
CA THR A 203 9.71 -4.97 7.15
C THR A 203 8.60 -3.91 7.07
N GLU A 204 8.89 -2.70 7.55
CA GLU A 204 7.93 -1.61 7.48
C GLU A 204 7.74 -1.17 6.02
N ARG A 205 6.48 -0.94 5.63
CA ARG A 205 6.12 -0.38 4.32
C ARG A 205 6.68 1.03 4.18
N THR A 206 7.13 1.37 2.98
CA THR A 206 7.65 2.70 2.68
C THR A 206 6.55 3.76 2.73
N SER A 207 6.93 5.01 2.97
CA SER A 207 6.02 6.16 2.86
C SER A 207 5.60 6.38 1.40
N TYR A 208 4.33 6.69 1.17
CA TYR A 208 3.81 6.95 -0.19
C TYR A 208 4.48 8.12 -0.89
N MET A 209 4.72 9.22 -0.17
CA MET A 209 5.43 10.40 -0.63
C MET A 209 5.96 11.19 0.56
N ASP A 210 6.89 12.10 0.31
CA ASP A 210 7.34 13.07 1.31
C ASP A 210 6.30 14.17 1.52
N THR A 211 6.37 14.83 2.68
CA THR A 211 5.43 15.89 3.07
C THR A 211 5.45 17.08 2.11
N ILE A 212 6.62 17.45 1.57
CA ILE A 212 6.76 18.62 0.68
C ILE A 212 6.04 18.36 -0.65
N THR A 213 6.20 17.18 -1.22
CA THR A 213 5.47 16.74 -2.41
C THR A 213 3.97 16.70 -2.17
N PHE A 214 3.52 16.18 -1.02
CA PHE A 214 2.10 16.18 -0.67
C PHE A 214 1.54 17.59 -0.54
N GLU A 215 2.21 18.48 0.20
CA GLU A 215 1.79 19.88 0.36
C GLU A 215 1.70 20.59 -0.99
N TRP A 216 2.65 20.35 -1.89
CA TRP A 216 2.60 20.89 -3.25
C TRP A 216 1.36 20.42 -4.02
N LEU A 217 1.04 19.11 -3.99
CA LEU A 217 -0.17 18.56 -4.62
C LEU A 217 -1.44 19.13 -3.99
N PHE A 218 -1.49 19.14 -2.65
CA PHE A 218 -2.66 19.53 -1.87
C PHE A 218 -3.03 21.00 -2.13
N ASN A 219 -2.03 21.89 -2.13
CA ASN A 219 -2.23 23.33 -2.34
C ASN A 219 -2.59 23.70 -3.78
N ARG A 220 -2.38 22.80 -4.74
CA ARG A 220 -2.74 22.98 -6.16
C ARG A 220 -4.10 22.37 -6.53
N SER A 221 -4.81 21.78 -5.57
CA SER A 221 -6.13 21.20 -5.83
C SER A 221 -7.09 22.27 -6.38
N PRO A 222 -7.78 22.01 -7.52
CA PRO A 222 -8.75 22.95 -8.07
C PRO A 222 -10.03 23.06 -7.22
N VAL A 223 -10.19 22.17 -6.24
CA VAL A 223 -11.32 22.14 -5.30
C VAL A 223 -10.84 22.26 -3.86
N PRO A 224 -11.55 22.99 -2.98
CA PRO A 224 -11.19 23.09 -1.57
C PRO A 224 -11.18 21.72 -0.89
N LEU A 225 -10.04 21.31 -0.33
CA LEU A 225 -9.86 20.03 0.35
C LEU A 225 -10.12 20.12 1.87
N ILE A 226 -11.15 20.85 2.29
CA ILE A 226 -11.43 21.18 3.71
C ILE A 226 -11.64 19.94 4.59
N THR A 227 -12.06 18.82 3.99
CA THR A 227 -12.29 17.55 4.71
C THR A 227 -11.11 16.58 4.65
N ILE A 228 -10.03 16.94 3.95
CA ILE A 228 -8.83 16.11 3.81
C ILE A 228 -7.78 16.65 4.78
N PRO A 229 -7.28 15.83 5.72
CA PRO A 229 -6.26 16.28 6.65
C PRO A 229 -4.91 16.47 5.96
N ASP A 230 -4.06 17.32 6.52
CA ASP A 230 -2.72 17.64 5.99
C ASP A 230 -1.77 16.44 6.00
N ASN A 231 -2.10 15.36 6.72
CA ASN A 231 -1.36 14.10 6.73
C ASN A 231 -2.06 12.98 5.94
N ALA A 232 -3.01 13.29 5.04
CA ALA A 232 -3.77 12.27 4.33
C ALA A 232 -2.92 11.32 3.47
N TYR A 233 -1.70 11.71 3.08
CA TYR A 233 -0.77 10.83 2.39
C TYR A 233 -0.31 9.64 3.24
N GLU A 234 -0.28 9.76 4.57
CA GLU A 234 0.07 8.66 5.50
C GLU A 234 -1.01 7.57 5.51
N PHE A 235 -2.20 7.87 5.00
CA PHE A 235 -3.27 6.89 4.88
C PHE A 235 -3.03 5.98 3.68
N VAL A 236 -2.34 6.46 2.63
CA VAL A 236 -1.94 5.62 1.50
C VAL A 236 -0.72 4.81 1.90
N ARG A 237 -0.83 3.47 1.85
CA ARG A 237 0.24 2.56 2.30
C ARG A 237 0.73 1.67 1.16
N PRO A 238 1.80 2.09 0.45
CA PRO A 238 2.47 1.26 -0.54
C PRO A 238 2.73 -0.15 -0.01
N TYR A 239 2.68 -1.16 -0.88
CA TYR A 239 3.09 -2.51 -0.51
C TYR A 239 4.62 -2.65 -0.47
N SER A 240 5.33 -1.72 -1.12
CA SER A 240 6.78 -1.72 -1.17
C SER A 240 7.45 -1.50 0.18
N MET A 241 8.56 -2.19 0.37
CA MET A 241 9.35 -2.19 1.59
C MET A 241 10.84 -2.11 1.29
N ASN A 242 11.65 -1.71 2.27
CA ASN A 242 13.08 -1.99 2.21
C ASN A 242 13.28 -3.48 2.56
N ALA A 243 13.44 -4.31 1.54
CA ALA A 243 13.40 -5.76 1.64
C ALA A 243 14.53 -6.38 0.80
N PRO A 244 15.09 -7.53 1.20
CA PRO A 244 15.98 -8.27 0.32
C PRO A 244 15.29 -8.63 -1.01
N PHE A 245 16.09 -8.67 -2.07
CA PHE A 245 15.63 -9.18 -3.36
C PHE A 245 15.10 -10.62 -3.23
N ALA A 246 14.15 -11.01 -4.08
CA ALA A 246 13.59 -12.36 -4.08
C ALA A 246 14.69 -13.44 -4.17
N ASP A 247 14.56 -14.51 -3.38
CA ASP A 247 15.53 -15.63 -3.37
C ASP A 247 15.34 -16.50 -4.62
N THR A 248 15.89 -16.02 -5.74
CA THR A 248 15.83 -16.66 -7.05
C THR A 248 17.12 -16.42 -7.83
N SER A 249 17.44 -17.36 -8.72
CA SER A 249 18.52 -17.19 -9.71
C SER A 249 18.04 -16.50 -10.99
N GLU A 250 16.76 -16.20 -11.10
CA GLU A 250 16.16 -15.54 -12.26
C GLU A 250 16.59 -14.07 -12.33
N ARG A 251 16.80 -13.60 -13.56
CA ARG A 251 16.96 -12.18 -13.85
C ARG A 251 15.65 -11.64 -14.38
N PHE A 252 15.33 -10.41 -13.99
CA PHE A 252 14.04 -9.82 -14.26
C PHE A 252 14.14 -8.78 -15.39
N PRO A 253 13.19 -8.77 -16.34
CA PRO A 253 13.10 -7.71 -17.34
C PRO A 253 12.91 -6.35 -16.67
N VAL A 254 13.46 -5.31 -17.29
CA VAL A 254 13.44 -3.94 -16.76
C VAL A 254 12.42 -3.10 -17.52
N ILE A 255 11.62 -2.32 -16.80
CA ILE A 255 10.75 -1.29 -17.36
C ILE A 255 11.25 0.07 -16.87
N VAL A 256 11.63 0.95 -17.79
CA VAL A 256 11.85 2.37 -17.46
C VAL A 256 10.51 3.08 -17.46
N PHE A 257 10.23 3.85 -16.41
CA PHE A 257 8.97 4.58 -16.26
C PHE A 257 9.20 6.11 -16.26
N SER A 258 8.40 6.84 -17.05
CA SER A 258 8.39 8.30 -17.06
C SER A 258 7.00 8.88 -16.74
N HIS A 259 6.95 9.78 -15.76
CA HIS A 259 5.72 10.49 -15.38
C HIS A 259 5.25 11.49 -16.46
N GLY A 260 4.00 11.93 -16.34
CA GLY A 260 3.49 13.05 -17.13
C GLY A 260 4.07 14.40 -16.72
N TYR A 261 4.03 15.38 -17.65
CA TYR A 261 4.40 16.77 -17.39
C TYR A 261 3.61 17.36 -16.21
N ASP A 262 4.27 18.13 -15.35
CA ASP A 262 3.71 18.69 -14.11
C ASP A 262 3.15 17.61 -13.16
N GLY A 263 3.63 16.37 -13.31
CA GLY A 263 3.28 15.23 -12.46
C GLY A 263 4.39 14.91 -11.46
N VAL A 264 4.11 13.92 -10.61
CA VAL A 264 5.08 13.32 -9.69
C VAL A 264 5.06 11.79 -9.90
N TYR A 265 6.16 11.09 -9.65
CA TYR A 265 6.22 9.64 -9.93
C TYR A 265 5.45 8.78 -8.91
N GLN A 266 5.19 9.32 -7.71
CA GLN A 266 4.52 8.61 -6.62
C GLN A 266 3.06 8.28 -6.93
N ILE A 267 2.37 9.04 -7.78
CA ILE A 267 0.97 8.76 -8.11
C ILE A 267 0.76 7.51 -8.98
N TYR A 268 1.84 6.86 -9.41
CA TYR A 268 1.81 5.62 -10.20
C TYR A 268 2.15 4.38 -9.37
N THR A 269 2.32 4.50 -8.04
CA THR A 269 2.77 3.41 -7.17
C THR A 269 1.93 2.14 -7.31
N SER A 270 0.60 2.20 -7.32
CA SER A 270 -0.21 0.97 -7.43
C SER A 270 0.03 0.20 -8.73
N LEU A 271 0.17 0.91 -9.86
CA LEU A 271 0.49 0.31 -11.14
C LEU A 271 1.89 -0.31 -11.12
N ILE A 272 2.87 0.44 -10.61
CA ILE A 272 4.27 0.03 -10.59
C ILE A 272 4.45 -1.20 -9.68
N GLU A 273 3.91 -1.16 -8.46
CA GLU A 273 4.00 -2.27 -7.52
C GLU A 273 3.33 -3.53 -8.05
N ASP A 274 2.17 -3.42 -8.70
CA ASP A 274 1.50 -4.58 -9.28
C ASP A 274 2.31 -5.16 -10.46
N ILE A 275 2.88 -4.32 -11.34
CA ILE A 275 3.83 -4.77 -12.39
C ILE A 275 5.00 -5.54 -11.77
N VAL A 276 5.61 -5.00 -10.71
CA VAL A 276 6.75 -5.63 -10.04
C VAL A 276 6.37 -6.95 -9.38
N SER A 277 5.17 -7.03 -8.79
CA SER A 277 4.65 -8.27 -8.22
C SER A 277 4.55 -9.41 -9.24
N HIS A 278 4.51 -9.10 -10.55
CA HIS A 278 4.52 -10.07 -11.65
C HIS A 278 5.92 -10.42 -12.18
N GLY A 279 6.99 -9.97 -11.52
CA GLY A 279 8.36 -10.28 -11.94
C GLY A 279 8.90 -9.32 -12.99
N PHE A 280 8.83 -8.03 -12.70
CA PHE A 280 9.54 -6.99 -13.44
C PHE A 280 10.32 -6.11 -12.46
N ILE A 281 11.42 -5.51 -12.91
CA ILE A 281 12.06 -4.40 -12.21
C ILE A 281 11.59 -3.11 -12.87
N VAL A 282 11.10 -2.15 -12.10
CA VAL A 282 10.61 -0.86 -12.64
C VAL A 282 11.50 0.27 -12.13
N ALA A 283 12.12 1.01 -13.05
CA ALA A 283 12.98 2.15 -12.78
C ALA A 283 12.24 3.45 -13.17
N SER A 284 11.66 4.15 -12.18
CA SER A 284 10.87 5.37 -12.38
C SER A 284 11.70 6.62 -12.18
N ILE A 285 11.77 7.46 -13.21
CA ILE A 285 12.60 8.65 -13.23
C ILE A 285 11.74 9.87 -12.87
N ASN A 286 12.19 10.64 -11.88
CA ASN A 286 11.76 12.03 -11.71
C ASN A 286 12.61 12.89 -12.63
N HIS A 287 12.00 13.51 -13.63
CA HIS A 287 12.68 14.40 -14.56
C HIS A 287 12.59 15.85 -14.06
N PRO A 288 13.66 16.45 -13.46
CA PRO A 288 13.54 17.80 -12.92
C PRO A 288 13.17 18.82 -13.99
N TYR A 289 12.42 19.85 -13.57
CA TYR A 289 11.82 20.88 -14.42
C TYR A 289 10.75 20.39 -15.41
N ILE A 290 10.55 19.08 -15.53
CA ILE A 290 9.39 18.46 -16.19
C ILE A 290 8.39 17.96 -15.16
N ALA A 291 8.88 17.44 -14.03
CA ALA A 291 8.10 17.09 -12.86
C ALA A 291 7.50 18.36 -12.23
N GLY A 292 6.31 18.22 -11.66
CA GLY A 292 5.67 19.29 -10.91
C GLY A 292 6.53 19.77 -9.74
N ILE A 293 7.16 18.81 -9.07
CA ILE A 293 8.17 19.02 -8.03
C ILE A 293 9.19 17.88 -8.05
N THR A 294 10.46 18.23 -7.82
CA THR A 294 11.53 17.30 -7.45
C THR A 294 12.05 17.72 -6.09
N VAL A 295 12.22 16.76 -5.18
CA VAL A 295 12.83 16.95 -3.86
C VAL A 295 14.13 16.17 -3.81
N PHE A 296 15.25 16.87 -3.64
CA PHE A 296 16.59 16.26 -3.57
C PHE A 296 16.97 15.89 -2.13
N PRO A 297 17.95 14.98 -1.92
CA PRO A 297 18.35 14.55 -0.59
C PRO A 297 18.90 15.67 0.32
N ASP A 298 19.42 16.75 -0.27
CA ASP A 298 19.90 17.92 0.45
C ASP A 298 18.78 18.92 0.83
N GLY A 299 17.53 18.60 0.50
CA GLY A 299 16.35 19.42 0.76
C GLY A 299 16.08 20.49 -0.30
N ARG A 300 16.90 20.60 -1.37
CA ARG A 300 16.58 21.47 -2.51
C ARG A 300 15.34 20.96 -3.22
N THR A 301 14.59 21.90 -3.78
CA THR A 301 13.43 21.61 -4.61
C THR A 301 13.51 22.33 -5.94
N THR A 302 13.06 21.67 -6.99
CA THR A 302 12.85 22.25 -8.32
C THR A 302 11.39 22.06 -8.71
N PHE A 303 10.86 22.97 -9.52
CA PHE A 303 9.47 22.95 -9.98
C PHE A 303 9.41 22.89 -11.50
N VAL A 304 8.24 22.53 -12.01
CA VAL A 304 8.00 22.47 -13.46
C VAL A 304 8.27 23.80 -14.15
N GLU A 305 8.92 23.75 -15.31
CA GLU A 305 9.10 24.86 -16.23
C GLU A 305 8.16 24.70 -17.44
N PRO A 306 7.69 25.81 -18.06
CA PRO A 306 6.88 25.74 -19.27
C PRO A 306 7.54 24.90 -20.37
N ILE A 307 6.75 24.05 -21.03
CA ILE A 307 7.23 23.21 -22.15
C ILE A 307 7.91 24.10 -23.19
N ASN A 308 9.19 23.85 -23.42
CA ASN A 308 10.01 24.58 -24.39
C ASN A 308 10.34 23.67 -25.59
N GLY A 309 9.33 23.44 -26.44
CA GLY A 309 9.46 22.70 -27.69
C GLY A 309 10.26 21.40 -27.54
N ASN A 310 11.32 21.26 -28.32
CA ASN A 310 12.19 20.09 -28.33
C ASN A 310 13.00 19.90 -27.05
N ILE A 311 13.37 20.98 -26.34
CA ILE A 311 14.26 20.89 -25.16
C ILE A 311 13.64 20.02 -24.08
N SER A 312 12.34 20.19 -23.82
CA SER A 312 11.63 19.41 -22.80
C SER A 312 11.60 17.92 -23.11
N ILE A 313 11.35 17.53 -24.37
CA ILE A 313 11.27 16.11 -24.73
C ILE A 313 12.66 15.48 -24.86
N GLU A 314 13.62 16.21 -25.43
CA GLU A 314 15.01 15.76 -25.57
C GLU A 314 15.69 15.59 -24.20
N SER A 315 15.34 16.44 -23.22
CA SER A 315 15.84 16.27 -21.85
C SER A 315 15.35 14.96 -21.21
N VAL A 316 14.05 14.63 -21.36
CA VAL A 316 13.49 13.36 -20.86
C VAL A 316 14.11 12.16 -21.57
N VAL A 317 14.27 12.21 -22.90
CA VAL A 317 14.93 11.14 -23.67
C VAL A 317 16.38 10.95 -23.21
N SER A 318 17.10 12.05 -22.99
CA SER A 318 18.49 12.01 -22.51
C SER A 318 18.60 11.48 -21.08
N ASP A 319 17.64 11.81 -20.20
CA ASP A 319 17.55 11.25 -18.85
C ASP A 319 17.38 9.72 -18.90
N VAL A 320 16.51 9.22 -19.80
CA VAL A 320 16.28 7.78 -19.99
C VAL A 320 17.57 7.08 -20.45
N THR A 321 18.24 7.61 -21.47
CA THR A 321 19.50 7.05 -21.96
C THR A 321 20.55 6.99 -20.85
N PHE A 322 20.71 8.07 -20.10
CA PHE A 322 21.63 8.12 -18.97
C PHE A 322 21.29 7.08 -17.89
N VAL A 323 20.00 6.92 -17.56
CA VAL A 323 19.56 5.91 -16.60
C VAL A 323 19.82 4.49 -17.11
N LEU A 324 19.66 4.20 -18.39
CA LEU A 324 19.99 2.88 -18.95
C LEU A 324 21.48 2.54 -18.81
N ASP A 325 22.36 3.49 -19.14
CA ASP A 325 23.81 3.32 -18.95
C ASP A 325 24.17 3.13 -17.46
N TRP A 326 23.49 3.88 -16.58
CA TRP A 326 23.67 3.75 -15.14
C TRP A 326 23.18 2.39 -14.61
N LEU A 327 22.05 1.88 -15.09
CA LEU A 327 21.52 0.56 -14.75
C LEU A 327 22.49 -0.56 -15.17
N GLU A 328 23.17 -0.44 -16.32
CA GLU A 328 24.21 -1.40 -16.73
C GLU A 328 25.37 -1.46 -15.73
N SER A 329 25.80 -0.30 -15.22
CA SER A 329 26.87 -0.20 -14.22
C SER A 329 26.44 -0.80 -12.87
N ILE A 330 25.25 -0.45 -12.38
CA ILE A 330 24.80 -0.93 -11.07
C ILE A 330 24.41 -2.41 -11.06
N ASN A 331 24.03 -2.97 -12.21
CA ASN A 331 23.82 -4.42 -12.36
C ASN A 331 25.10 -5.25 -12.09
N GLN A 332 26.27 -4.61 -11.94
CA GLN A 332 27.53 -5.27 -11.59
C GLN A 332 28.00 -4.98 -10.16
N THR A 333 27.50 -3.91 -9.54
CA THR A 333 28.15 -3.30 -8.36
C THR A 333 27.22 -3.00 -7.20
N ASP A 334 25.92 -2.87 -7.44
CA ASP A 334 24.96 -2.54 -6.39
C ASP A 334 24.75 -3.69 -5.41
N GLU A 335 24.59 -3.37 -4.13
CA GLU A 335 24.46 -4.36 -3.06
C GLU A 335 23.19 -5.22 -3.18
N ILE A 336 22.11 -4.65 -3.72
CA ILE A 336 20.80 -5.29 -3.80
C ILE A 336 20.49 -5.73 -5.24
N LEU A 337 20.87 -4.90 -6.22
CA LEU A 337 20.47 -5.06 -7.62
C LEU A 337 21.53 -5.71 -8.52
N ALA A 338 22.74 -5.98 -8.02
CA ALA A 338 23.76 -6.61 -8.84
C ALA A 338 23.34 -8.01 -9.32
N GLY A 339 23.41 -8.23 -10.63
CA GLY A 339 23.13 -9.50 -11.28
C GLY A 339 21.63 -9.83 -11.38
N THR A 340 20.73 -8.95 -10.96
CA THR A 340 19.28 -9.23 -10.91
C THR A 340 18.54 -8.76 -12.16
N MET A 341 19.09 -7.80 -12.91
CA MET A 341 18.44 -7.22 -14.09
C MET A 341 18.80 -7.98 -15.38
N ASP A 342 17.79 -8.32 -16.19
CA ASP A 342 17.96 -8.77 -17.56
C ASP A 342 17.89 -7.59 -18.54
N LEU A 343 19.06 -6.98 -18.77
CA LEU A 343 19.18 -5.81 -19.64
C LEU A 343 19.07 -6.13 -21.14
N ASN A 344 18.82 -7.39 -21.53
CA ASN A 344 18.44 -7.73 -22.91
C ASN A 344 16.92 -7.60 -23.13
N HIS A 345 16.13 -7.48 -22.07
CA HIS A 345 14.68 -7.34 -22.11
C HIS A 345 14.27 -6.07 -21.37
N ILE A 346 14.37 -4.95 -22.08
CA ILE A 346 14.02 -3.63 -21.57
C ILE A 346 12.75 -3.14 -22.28
N GLY A 347 11.76 -2.74 -21.49
CA GLY A 347 10.59 -1.99 -21.93
C GLY A 347 10.61 -0.56 -21.39
N MET A 348 9.76 0.29 -21.94
CA MET A 348 9.50 1.60 -21.39
C MET A 348 8.00 1.86 -21.35
N TYR A 349 7.54 2.48 -20.26
CA TYR A 349 6.16 2.92 -20.10
C TYR A 349 6.15 4.38 -19.65
N GLY A 350 5.18 5.15 -20.10
CA GLY A 350 5.02 6.51 -19.62
C GLY A 350 3.61 7.03 -19.78
N HIS A 351 3.24 7.95 -18.90
CA HIS A 351 1.94 8.60 -18.93
C HIS A 351 2.03 10.00 -19.56
N SER A 352 1.09 10.35 -20.44
CA SER A 352 0.99 11.68 -21.07
C SER A 352 2.31 12.08 -21.75
N PHE A 353 2.98 13.14 -21.29
CA PHE A 353 4.30 13.57 -21.80
C PHE A 353 5.36 12.46 -21.73
N GLY A 354 5.37 11.65 -20.65
CA GLY A 354 6.24 10.48 -20.54
C GLY A 354 5.89 9.38 -21.56
N GLY A 355 4.63 9.29 -21.97
CA GLY A 355 4.21 8.38 -23.06
C GLY A 355 4.68 8.86 -24.43
N ALA A 356 4.68 10.18 -24.67
CA ALA A 356 5.30 10.75 -25.87
C ALA A 356 6.82 10.50 -25.89
N ALA A 357 7.49 10.67 -24.75
CA ALA A 357 8.92 10.36 -24.61
C ALA A 357 9.18 8.86 -24.86
N THR A 358 8.32 7.98 -24.34
CA THR A 358 8.40 6.52 -24.58
C THR A 358 8.43 6.19 -26.06
N ALA A 359 7.54 6.79 -26.86
CA ALA A 359 7.50 6.55 -28.30
C ALA A 359 8.79 6.99 -29.02
N ILE A 360 9.42 8.07 -28.54
CA ILE A 360 10.68 8.58 -29.10
C ILE A 360 11.86 7.69 -28.67
N CYS A 361 11.97 7.35 -27.38
CA CYS A 361 13.01 6.47 -26.87
C CYS A 361 13.01 5.11 -27.57
N CYS A 362 11.83 4.50 -27.77
CA CYS A 362 11.74 3.21 -28.45
C CYS A 362 12.01 3.28 -29.96
N TYR A 363 11.97 4.48 -30.57
CA TYR A 363 12.27 4.68 -31.98
C TYR A 363 13.78 4.86 -32.22
N GLN A 364 14.48 5.48 -31.27
CA GLN A 364 15.93 5.68 -31.29
C GLN A 364 16.65 4.38 -30.95
#